data_AF-A0A9X5CW88-F1
#
_entry.id   AF-A0A9X5CW88-F1
#
_cell.length_a   1.000
_cell.length_b   1.000
_cell.length_c   1.000
_cell.angle_alpha   90.00
_cell.angle_beta   90.00
_cell.angle_gamma   90.00
#
_symmetry.space_group_name_H-M   'P 1'
#
loop_
_entity.id
_entity.type
_entity.pdbx_description
1 polymer ?
#
loop_
_entity_poly.entity_id
_entity_poly.type
_entity_poly.pdbx_seq_one_letter_code
_entity_poly.pdbx_strand_id
1 'polypeptide(L)'
;TSDTAAFERYAREELRHPLIADLLGAAVPETEVSLTRATGNRRFFYERMKAWPENLVVVGDALTALNPVYGHGMSVAAQGAAALRATVRRHGWGTPGLARRAQRA
;
A
#
# COMPACT_ATOMS: atom_id res chain seq x y z
N THR A 1 0.27 -16.89 13.40
CA THR A 1 -0.67 -16.65 14.52
C THR A 1 -0.31 -15.32 15.16
N SER A 2 -1.28 -14.60 15.72
CA SER A 2 -1.04 -13.33 16.44
C SER A 2 -0.67 -13.54 17.90
N ASP A 3 -0.68 -14.79 18.37
CA ASP A 3 -0.15 -15.17 19.68
C ASP A 3 1.38 -14.99 19.71
N THR A 4 1.88 -14.21 20.66
CA THR A 4 3.31 -13.87 20.79
C THR A 4 4.18 -15.09 21.00
N ALA A 5 3.79 -15.99 21.92
CA ALA A 5 4.58 -17.19 22.22
C ALA A 5 4.71 -18.11 21.00
N ALA A 6 3.64 -18.26 20.23
CA ALA A 6 3.68 -19.01 18.99
C ALA A 6 4.40 -18.28 17.85
N PHE A 7 4.44 -16.94 17.83
CA PHE A 7 5.27 -16.17 16.89
C PHE A 7 6.78 -16.35 17.18
N GLU A 8 7.18 -16.31 18.45
CA GLU A 8 8.55 -16.57 18.87
C GLU A 8 8.99 -18.00 18.54
N ARG A 9 8.13 -18.99 18.81
CA ARG A 9 8.38 -20.38 18.44
C ARG A 9 8.56 -20.53 16.93
N TYR A 10 7.66 -19.93 16.14
CA TYR A 10 7.77 -19.91 14.68
C TYR A 10 9.12 -19.33 14.22
N ALA A 11 9.53 -18.19 14.79
CA ALA A 11 10.80 -17.56 14.43
C ALA A 11 12.02 -18.45 14.73
N ARG A 12 11.97 -19.21 15.84
CA ARG A 12 13.06 -20.09 16.29
C ARG A 12 13.10 -21.45 15.56
N GLU A 13 11.94 -22.06 15.33
CA GLU A 13 11.84 -23.46 14.89
C GLU A 13 11.53 -23.62 13.39
N GLU A 14 10.82 -22.66 12.78
CA GLU A 14 10.30 -22.81 11.41
C GLU A 14 11.04 -21.96 10.37
N LEU A 15 11.71 -20.88 10.79
CA LEU A 15 12.52 -20.07 9.86
C LEU A 15 13.82 -20.78 9.50
N ARG A 16 14.25 -20.60 8.25
CA ARG A 16 15.47 -21.25 7.72
C ARG A 16 16.78 -20.79 8.37
N HIS A 17 16.77 -19.64 9.05
CA HIS A 17 17.98 -19.02 9.59
C HIS A 17 17.69 -18.39 10.96
N PRO A 18 18.55 -18.58 11.98
CA PRO A 18 18.28 -18.18 13.36
C PRO A 18 18.31 -16.67 13.60
N LEU A 19 18.92 -15.89 12.68
CA LEU A 19 19.10 -14.43 12.81
C LEU A 19 17.86 -13.68 13.33
N ILE A 20 16.66 -14.01 12.84
CA ILE A 20 15.44 -13.34 13.30
C ILE A 20 15.12 -13.71 14.75
N ALA A 21 15.23 -14.98 15.13
CA ALA A 21 15.02 -15.43 16.50
C ALA A 21 16.04 -14.82 17.48
N ASP A 22 17.30 -14.69 17.06
CA ASP A 22 18.36 -14.10 17.89
C ASP A 22 18.12 -12.60 18.11
N LEU A 23 17.72 -11.88 17.05
CA LEU A 23 17.34 -10.45 17.15
C LEU A 23 16.11 -10.24 18.03
N LEU A 24 15.09 -11.10 17.92
CA LEU A 24 13.90 -11.05 18.78
C LEU A 24 14.27 -11.28 20.25
N GLY A 25 15.16 -12.23 20.55
CA GLY A 25 15.60 -12.52 21.92
C GLY A 25 16.38 -11.40 22.61
N ALA A 26 16.90 -10.44 21.83
CA ALA A 26 17.59 -9.25 22.34
C ALA A 26 16.68 -8.02 22.47
N ALA A 27 15.39 -8.13 22.13
CA ALA A 27 14.44 -7.03 22.10
C ALA A 27 13.29 -7.26 23.09
N VAL A 28 12.58 -6.17 23.42
CA VAL A 28 11.32 -6.21 24.19
C VAL A 28 10.19 -5.76 23.25
N PRO A 29 9.09 -6.52 23.12
CA PRO A 29 7.97 -6.12 22.28
C PRO A 29 7.21 -4.94 22.91
N GLU A 30 7.07 -3.84 22.16
CA GLU A 30 6.26 -2.68 22.56
C GLU A 30 4.75 -2.92 22.40
N THR A 31 4.37 -3.84 21.50
CA THR A 31 2.97 -4.18 21.20
C THR A 31 2.81 -5.66 20.90
N GLU A 32 1.57 -6.13 20.85
CA GLU A 32 1.24 -7.49 20.41
C GLU A 32 1.56 -7.72 18.91
N VAL A 33 1.66 -8.99 18.53
CA VAL A 33 1.95 -9.41 17.15
C VAL A 33 0.75 -9.12 16.24
N SER A 34 0.96 -8.25 15.26
CA SER A 34 -0.02 -7.96 14.21
C SER A 34 0.28 -8.75 12.95
N LEU A 35 -0.76 -9.35 12.35
CA LEU A 35 -0.64 -10.09 11.10
C LEU A 35 -1.20 -9.29 9.93
N THR A 36 -0.44 -9.19 8.85
CA THR A 36 -0.96 -8.75 7.54
C THR A 36 -1.05 -9.93 6.59
N ARG A 37 -2.13 -9.97 5.80
CA ARG A 37 -2.32 -10.94 4.71
C ARG A 37 -2.19 -10.27 3.32
N ALA A 38 -1.74 -9.02 3.26
CA ALA A 38 -1.50 -8.31 2.01
C ALA A 38 -0.17 -8.79 1.37
N THR A 39 -0.16 -10.03 0.88
CA THR A 39 1.04 -10.68 0.32
C THR A 39 1.11 -10.60 -1.20
N GLY A 40 0.09 -10.05 -1.85
CA GLY A 40 0.00 -9.91 -3.30
C GLY A 40 0.05 -8.46 -3.76
N ASN A 41 0.51 -8.25 -4.99
CA ASN A 41 0.31 -7.00 -5.72
C ASN A 41 -1.10 -7.00 -6.32
N ARG A 42 -1.85 -5.91 -6.15
CA ARG A 42 -3.15 -5.68 -6.81
C ARG A 42 -3.17 -4.30 -7.42
N ARG A 43 -3.61 -4.20 -8.67
CA ARG A 43 -3.85 -2.93 -9.36
C ARG A 43 -5.20 -2.96 -10.06
N PHE A 44 -6.00 -1.92 -9.84
CA PHE A 44 -7.21 -1.67 -10.59
C PHE A 44 -6.89 -0.74 -11.77
N PHE A 45 -7.41 -1.06 -12.95
CA PHE A 45 -7.14 -0.32 -14.18
C PHE A 45 -8.27 0.67 -14.51
N TYR A 46 -8.66 1.49 -13.53
CA TYR A 46 -9.75 2.46 -13.65
C TYR A 46 -9.55 3.44 -14.82
N GLU A 47 -8.31 3.75 -15.17
CA GLU A 47 -7.92 4.57 -16.32
C GLU A 47 -8.43 4.03 -17.68
N ARG A 48 -8.74 2.72 -17.74
CA ARG A 48 -9.26 2.02 -18.92
C ARG A 48 -10.78 2.04 -19.03
N MET A 49 -11.51 2.52 -18.02
CA MET A 49 -12.96 2.62 -18.08
C MET A 49 -13.41 3.55 -19.21
N LYS A 50 -14.42 3.11 -19.99
CA LYS A 50 -14.96 3.88 -21.12
C LYS A 50 -15.65 5.16 -20.66
N ALA A 51 -16.47 5.05 -19.61
CA ALA A 51 -17.14 6.16 -18.93
C ALA A 51 -16.58 6.26 -17.51
N TRP A 52 -16.20 7.47 -17.11
CA TRP A 52 -15.71 7.75 -15.76
C TRP A 52 -16.60 8.81 -15.13
N PRO A 53 -17.04 8.64 -13.87
CA PRO A 53 -17.85 9.64 -13.18
C PRO A 53 -17.07 10.95 -12.98
N GLU A 54 -17.76 12.07 -13.13
CA GLU A 54 -17.21 13.37 -12.72
C GLU A 54 -17.04 13.43 -11.21
N ASN A 55 -16.09 14.26 -10.76
CA ASN A 55 -15.80 14.52 -9.34
C ASN A 55 -15.37 13.31 -8.49
N LEU A 56 -15.00 12.18 -9.11
CA LEU A 56 -14.42 11.02 -8.42
C LEU A 56 -13.01 10.74 -8.95
N VAL A 57 -12.04 10.56 -8.04
CA VAL A 57 -10.68 10.10 -8.37
C VAL A 57 -10.27 9.04 -7.36
N VAL A 58 -9.69 7.93 -7.83
CA VAL A 58 -9.21 6.85 -6.96
C VAL A 58 -7.69 6.92 -6.86
N VAL A 59 -7.16 6.91 -5.63
CA VAL A 59 -5.72 7.03 -5.32
C VAL A 59 -5.30 6.05 -4.22
N GLY A 60 -3.99 5.88 -4.03
CA GLY A 60 -3.42 5.02 -2.99
C GLY A 60 -3.83 3.55 -3.15
N ASP A 61 -3.99 2.86 -2.02
CA ASP A 61 -4.32 1.43 -1.97
C ASP A 61 -5.68 1.07 -2.60
N ALA A 62 -6.58 2.05 -2.73
CA ALA A 62 -7.83 1.89 -3.48
C ALA A 62 -7.60 1.72 -4.99
N LEU A 63 -6.48 2.23 -5.51
CA LEU A 63 -6.06 2.06 -6.91
C LEU A 63 -5.06 0.90 -7.06
N THR A 64 -4.01 0.89 -6.23
CA THR A 64 -2.93 -0.10 -6.29
C THR A 64 -2.39 -0.39 -4.89
N ALA A 65 -2.42 -1.66 -4.48
CA ALA A 65 -1.80 -2.13 -3.25
C ALA A 65 -0.63 -3.07 -3.62
N LEU A 66 0.54 -2.84 -3.02
CA LEU A 66 1.75 -3.59 -3.33
C LEU A 66 2.17 -4.48 -2.16
N ASN A 67 2.82 -5.59 -2.49
CA ASN A 67 3.51 -6.43 -1.52
C ASN A 67 4.59 -5.58 -0.79
N PRO A 68 4.69 -5.68 0.54
CA PRO A 68 5.56 -4.81 1.34
C PRO A 68 7.06 -5.14 1.23
N VAL A 69 7.47 -6.22 0.54
CA VAL A 69 8.87 -6.67 0.43
C VAL A 69 9.82 -5.54 0.02
N TYR A 70 9.36 -4.61 -0.81
CA TYR A 70 10.18 -3.47 -1.26
C TYR A 70 9.80 -2.13 -0.61
N GLY A 71 8.83 -2.09 0.30
CA GLY A 71 8.46 -0.86 1.02
C GLY A 71 7.91 0.28 0.15
N HIS A 72 7.52 0.04 -1.10
CA HIS A 72 7.17 1.10 -2.05
C HIS A 72 5.73 1.62 -1.98
N GLY A 73 4.84 0.99 -1.21
CA GLY A 73 3.40 1.33 -1.20
C GLY A 73 3.13 2.81 -0.91
N MET A 74 3.74 3.35 0.15
CA MET A 74 3.60 4.77 0.50
C MET A 74 4.18 5.71 -0.56
N SER A 75 5.32 5.35 -1.16
CA SER A 75 5.93 6.13 -2.23
C SER A 75 5.04 6.21 -3.47
N VAL A 76 4.44 5.09 -3.87
CA VAL A 76 3.49 5.04 -5.00
C VAL A 76 2.23 5.85 -4.70
N ALA A 77 1.69 5.75 -3.49
CA ALA A 77 0.54 6.56 -3.08
C ALA A 77 0.86 8.07 -3.13
N ALA A 78 2.04 8.47 -2.63
CA ALA A 78 2.50 9.85 -2.68
C ALA A 78 2.69 10.37 -4.11
N GLN A 79 3.24 9.54 -5.01
CA GLN A 79 3.36 9.88 -6.43
C GLN A 79 1.99 10.10 -7.09
N GLY A 80 1.00 9.25 -6.79
CA GLY A 80 -0.38 9.44 -7.26
C GLY A 80 -1.00 10.75 -6.76
N ALA A 81 -0.80 11.10 -5.49
CA ALA A 81 -1.26 12.38 -4.95
C ALA A 81 -0.58 13.59 -5.62
N ALA A 82 0.72 13.47 -5.92
CA ALA A 82 1.46 14.51 -6.64
C ALA A 82 0.93 14.70 -8.08
N ALA A 83 0.64 13.60 -8.79
CA ALA A 83 0.05 13.64 -10.14
C ALA A 83 -1.36 14.25 -10.14
N LEU A 84 -2.18 13.93 -9.14
CA LEU A 84 -3.48 14.57 -8.93
C LEU A 84 -3.33 16.08 -8.73
N ARG A 85 -2.44 16.51 -7.82
CA ARG A 85 -2.17 17.94 -7.58
C ARG A 85 -1.71 18.65 -8.85
N ALA A 86 -0.79 18.07 -9.61
CA ALA A 86 -0.32 18.64 -10.86
C ALA A 86 -1.46 18.79 -11.88
N THR A 87 -2.31 17.77 -12.01
CA THR A 87 -3.46 17.78 -12.91
C THR A 87 -4.47 18.87 -12.55
N VAL A 88 -4.82 19.00 -11.27
CA VAL A 88 -5.72 20.06 -10.78
C VAL A 88 -5.13 21.44 -11.04
N ARG A 89 -3.85 21.64 -10.75
CA ARG A 89 -3.16 22.92 -11.02
C ARG A 89 -3.13 23.28 -12.51
N ARG A 90 -2.96 22.29 -13.38
CA ARG A 90 -2.87 22.51 -14.83
C ARG A 90 -4.21 22.85 -15.46
N HIS A 91 -5.29 22.20 -15.02
CA HIS A 91 -6.59 22.29 -15.68
C HIS A 91 -7.60 23.18 -14.96
N GLY A 92 -7.39 23.48 -13.67
CA GLY A 92 -8.35 24.17 -12.83
C GLY A 92 -9.27 23.22 -12.09
N TRP A 93 -9.72 23.63 -10.90
CA TRP A 93 -10.73 22.91 -10.13
C TRP A 93 -12.11 23.04 -10.77
N GLY A 94 -12.93 21.97 -10.72
CA GLY A 94 -14.30 21.98 -11.24
C GLY A 94 -14.42 21.95 -12.77
N THR A 95 -13.30 21.91 -13.51
CA THR A 95 -13.32 21.84 -14.98
C THR A 95 -13.89 20.50 -15.44
N PRO A 96 -14.84 20.46 -16.39
CA PRO A 96 -15.40 19.21 -16.92
C PRO A 96 -14.33 18.23 -17.40
N GLY A 97 -14.42 16.97 -16.99
CA GLY A 97 -13.47 15.91 -17.33
C GLY A 97 -12.20 15.91 -16.49
N LEU A 98 -12.10 16.76 -15.46
CA LEU A 98 -10.93 16.82 -14.57
C LEU A 98 -10.69 15.47 -13.89
N ALA A 99 -11.75 14.85 -13.37
CA ALA A 99 -11.70 13.54 -12.72
C ALA A 99 -11.08 12.47 -13.64
N ARG A 100 -11.55 12.39 -14.89
CA ARG A 100 -11.03 11.45 -15.88
C ARG A 100 -9.57 11.72 -16.26
N ARG A 101 -9.17 12.99 -16.36
CA ARG A 101 -7.77 13.37 -16.62
C ARG A 101 -6.88 12.98 -15.45
N ALA A 102 -7.30 13.25 -14.22
CA ALA A 102 -6.56 12.89 -13.02
C ALA A 102 -6.43 11.38 -12.84
N GLN A 103 -7.48 10.61 -13.16
CA GLN A 103 -7.44 9.14 -13.10
C GLN A 103 -6.47 8.50 -14.10
N ARG A 104 -6.12 9.22 -15.17
CA ARG A 104 -5.19 8.79 -16.23
C ARG A 104 -3.77 9.33 -16.09
N ALA A 105 -3.55 10.25 -15.15
CA ALA A 105 -2.28 10.95 -14.96
C ALA A 105 -1.21 10.08 -14.31
#